data_AF-A0AAU1XDG0-F1
#
_entry.id   AF-A0AAU1XDG0-F1
#
_cell.length_a   1.000
_cell.length_b   1.000
_cell.length_c   1.000
_cell.angle_alpha   90.00
_cell.angle_beta   90.00
_cell.angle_gamma   90.00
#
_symmetry.space_group_name_H-M   'P 1'
#
loop_
_entity.id
_entity.type
_entity.pdbx_description
1 polymer ?
#
loop_
_entity_poly.entity_id
_entity_poly.type
_entity_poly.pdbx_seq_one_letter_code
_entity_poly.pdbx_strand_id
1 'polypeptide(L)'
;MSATAENPPATATATATATAAVTTTAAASTTTKPVEERVRARVITDDPLYRTIPVALRFAPAEPLAVRIVFPADLSPEGTDNEWVFPRALLEAGLQAPTGTGDVRIWPCGRVQAVVEFHSPEGVAVIQFDIAALRRFLRRTYAPAGAATRRA
;
A
#
# COMPACT_ATOMS: atom_id res chain seq x y z
N MET A 1 9.98 24.98 32.17
CA MET A 1 9.42 23.70 32.65
C MET A 1 7.92 23.91 32.77
N SER A 2 7.16 23.52 31.75
CA SER A 2 5.73 23.81 31.65
C SER A 2 4.99 22.67 30.95
N ALA A 3 3.91 22.25 31.62
CA ALA A 3 2.71 21.58 31.12
C ALA A 3 2.82 20.14 30.58
N THR A 4 2.63 19.20 31.49
CA THR A 4 1.90 17.93 31.29
C THR A 4 0.54 18.18 30.66
N ALA A 5 0.25 17.49 29.56
CA ALA A 5 -1.11 17.27 29.06
C ALA A 5 -1.27 15.78 28.76
N GLU A 6 -1.77 15.08 29.77
CA GLU A 6 -2.27 13.71 29.73
C GLU A 6 -3.60 13.71 28.96
N ASN A 7 -3.71 12.89 27.91
CA ASN A 7 -4.97 12.67 27.19
C ASN A 7 -5.51 11.29 27.63
N PRO A 8 -6.73 11.19 28.21
CA PRO A 8 -7.26 9.93 28.72
C PRO A 8 -7.66 8.94 27.61
N PRO A 9 -7.65 7.62 27.86
CA PRO A 9 -8.14 6.65 26.89
C PRO A 9 -9.67 6.64 26.85
N ALA A 10 -10.24 6.97 25.70
CA ALA A 10 -11.66 6.78 25.43
C ALA A 10 -11.97 5.28 25.28
N THR A 11 -12.76 4.75 26.21
CA THR A 11 -13.42 3.45 26.09
C THR A 11 -14.66 3.62 25.21
N ALA A 12 -14.83 2.81 24.17
CA ALA A 12 -16.12 2.67 23.50
C ALA A 12 -16.28 1.26 22.89
N THR A 13 -17.09 0.46 23.56
CA THR A 13 -17.72 -0.77 23.07
C THR A 13 -18.78 -0.42 22.02
N ALA A 14 -18.82 -1.14 20.89
CA ALA A 14 -19.99 -1.13 20.01
C ALA A 14 -20.15 -2.48 19.27
N THR A 15 -21.14 -3.24 19.70
CA THR A 15 -21.75 -4.38 19.00
C THR A 15 -22.75 -3.84 17.98
N ALA A 16 -22.71 -4.30 16.72
CA ALA A 16 -23.82 -4.11 15.78
C ALA A 16 -23.88 -5.25 14.75
N THR A 17 -24.96 -6.03 14.86
CA THR A 17 -25.45 -6.98 13.87
C THR A 17 -26.16 -6.23 12.74
N ALA A 18 -25.93 -6.60 11.48
CA ALA A 18 -26.85 -6.25 10.39
C ALA A 18 -26.80 -7.28 9.25
N THR A 19 -27.93 -7.96 9.05
CA THR A 19 -28.30 -8.80 7.91
C THR A 19 -28.93 -7.94 6.81
N ALA A 20 -28.55 -8.12 5.54
CA ALA A 20 -29.45 -8.01 4.39
C ALA A 20 -28.76 -8.40 3.07
N ALA A 21 -29.45 -9.26 2.30
CA ALA A 21 -29.11 -9.64 0.93
C ALA A 21 -29.52 -8.55 -0.06
N VAL A 22 -28.69 -8.33 -1.09
CA VAL A 22 -29.09 -7.65 -2.33
C VAL A 22 -28.54 -8.43 -3.51
N THR A 23 -29.45 -9.05 -4.26
CA THR A 23 -29.23 -9.56 -5.61
C THR A 23 -29.16 -8.37 -6.56
N THR A 24 -28.12 -8.28 -7.40
CA THR A 24 -28.13 -7.34 -8.54
C THR A 24 -27.51 -8.00 -9.76
N THR A 25 -28.30 -7.95 -10.84
CA THR A 25 -28.09 -8.44 -12.19
C THR A 25 -26.80 -7.92 -12.84
N ALA A 26 -26.10 -8.80 -13.54
CA ALA A 26 -24.84 -8.53 -14.23
C ALA A 26 -25.02 -7.63 -15.46
N ALA A 27 -24.41 -6.45 -15.42
CA ALA A 27 -24.00 -5.69 -16.60
C ALA A 27 -22.59 -6.18 -17.01
N ALA A 28 -22.33 -6.25 -18.32
CA ALA A 28 -21.12 -6.81 -18.94
C ALA A 28 -19.83 -6.58 -18.12
N SER A 29 -19.45 -7.60 -17.34
CA SER A 29 -18.43 -7.47 -16.30
C SER A 29 -17.05 -7.36 -16.95
N THR A 30 -16.53 -6.14 -17.06
CA THR A 30 -15.10 -5.92 -17.18
C THR A 30 -14.47 -6.25 -15.83
N THR A 31 -14.32 -7.55 -15.56
CA THR A 31 -13.71 -8.03 -14.32
C THR A 31 -12.25 -7.62 -14.34
N THR A 32 -11.82 -6.65 -13.55
CA THR A 32 -10.38 -6.39 -13.37
C THR A 32 -9.72 -7.66 -12.80
N LYS A 33 -8.53 -8.04 -13.27
CA LYS A 33 -7.80 -9.22 -12.76
C LYS A 33 -6.97 -8.84 -11.52
N PRO A 34 -6.75 -9.75 -10.54
CA PRO A 34 -5.72 -9.53 -9.54
C PRO A 34 -4.35 -9.28 -10.16
N VAL A 35 -3.63 -8.34 -9.56
CA VAL A 35 -2.31 -7.90 -10.00
C VAL A 35 -1.33 -8.19 -8.87
N GLU A 36 -0.33 -9.00 -9.17
CA GLU A 36 0.89 -9.11 -8.37
C GLU A 36 2.07 -8.64 -9.22
N GLU A 37 2.96 -7.87 -8.61
CA GLU A 37 4.19 -7.43 -9.25
C GLU A 37 5.34 -7.41 -8.23
N ARG A 38 6.40 -8.16 -8.51
CA ARG A 38 7.62 -8.13 -7.71
C ARG A 38 8.52 -6.99 -8.20
N VAL A 39 8.87 -6.08 -7.30
CA VAL A 39 9.74 -4.94 -7.57
C VAL A 39 10.91 -4.94 -6.59
N ARG A 40 11.97 -4.19 -6.91
CA ARG A 40 13.04 -3.91 -5.95
C ARG A 40 12.72 -2.60 -5.25
N ALA A 41 12.88 -2.60 -3.94
CA ALA A 41 12.80 -1.41 -3.11
C ALA A 41 14.04 -1.30 -2.24
N ARG A 42 14.25 -0.13 -1.65
CA ARG A 42 15.37 0.14 -0.76
C ARG A 42 14.84 0.48 0.61
N VAL A 43 15.26 -0.27 1.62
CA VAL A 43 14.96 0.06 3.02
C VAL A 43 15.89 1.18 3.45
N ILE A 44 15.31 2.22 4.04
CA ILE A 44 16.06 3.31 4.65
C ILE A 44 16.03 3.06 6.16
N THR A 45 17.17 2.67 6.70
CA THR A 45 17.40 2.51 8.14
C THR A 45 18.54 3.44 8.57
N ASP A 46 18.78 3.57 9.87
CA ASP A 46 19.97 4.25 10.41
C ASP A 46 21.29 3.53 10.08
N ASP A 47 21.23 2.32 9.48
CA ASP A 47 22.42 1.64 8.99
C ASP A 47 22.97 2.36 7.74
N PRO A 48 24.27 2.69 7.68
CA PRO A 48 24.88 3.34 6.53
C PRO A 48 24.76 2.52 5.23
N LEU A 49 24.46 1.23 5.32
CA LEU A 49 24.25 0.33 4.19
C LEU A 49 22.75 0.14 3.93
N TYR A 50 22.22 1.01 3.09
CA TYR A 50 20.89 0.82 2.55
C TYR A 50 20.78 -0.52 1.81
N ARG A 51 19.82 -1.36 2.23
CA ARG A 51 19.61 -2.68 1.65
C ARG A 51 18.54 -2.63 0.55
N THR A 52 18.86 -3.17 -0.63
CA THR A 52 17.86 -3.42 -1.67
C THR A 52 17.15 -4.74 -1.40
N ILE A 53 15.82 -4.73 -1.40
CA ILE A 53 14.98 -5.86 -1.04
C ILE A 53 13.96 -6.16 -2.15
N PRO A 54 13.62 -7.43 -2.40
CA PRO A 54 12.47 -7.77 -3.21
C PRO A 54 11.19 -7.50 -2.42
N VAL A 55 10.18 -6.92 -3.05
CA VAL A 55 8.87 -6.65 -2.45
C VAL A 55 7.77 -6.93 -3.46
N ALA A 56 6.65 -7.46 -3.00
CA ALA A 56 5.50 -7.73 -3.86
C ALA A 56 4.44 -6.63 -3.68
N LEU A 57 4.08 -5.98 -4.78
CA LEU A 57 2.92 -5.10 -4.87
C LEU A 57 1.71 -5.93 -5.27
N ARG A 58 0.63 -5.85 -4.51
CA ARG A 58 -0.59 -6.65 -4.70
C ARG A 58 -1.83 -5.79 -4.76
N PHE A 59 -2.72 -6.17 -5.66
CA PHE A 59 -4.06 -5.61 -5.83
C PHE A 59 -5.05 -6.73 -6.06
N ALA A 60 -6.14 -6.71 -5.31
CA ALA A 60 -7.25 -7.65 -5.42
C ALA A 60 -8.50 -6.90 -5.93
N PRO A 61 -9.17 -7.36 -7.00
CA PRO A 61 -10.38 -6.73 -7.52
C PRO A 61 -11.55 -6.76 -6.52
N ALA A 62 -11.53 -7.70 -5.58
CA ALA A 62 -12.48 -7.80 -4.48
C ALA A 62 -12.32 -6.64 -3.46
N GLU A 63 -11.14 -6.03 -3.39
CA GLU A 63 -10.83 -4.89 -2.53
C GLU A 63 -10.26 -3.74 -3.39
N PRO A 64 -11.05 -3.14 -4.29
CA PRO A 64 -10.56 -2.27 -5.37
C PRO A 64 -9.96 -0.95 -4.89
N LEU A 65 -10.18 -0.61 -3.62
CA LEU A 65 -9.66 0.59 -2.96
C LEU A 65 -8.32 0.33 -2.25
N ALA A 66 -7.89 -0.92 -2.09
CA ALA A 66 -6.70 -1.26 -1.34
C ALA A 66 -5.53 -1.64 -2.27
N VAL A 67 -4.33 -1.21 -1.89
CA VAL A 67 -3.07 -1.76 -2.39
C VAL A 67 -2.29 -2.33 -1.23
N ARG A 68 -1.55 -3.40 -1.51
CA ARG A 68 -0.83 -4.18 -0.52
C ARG A 68 0.65 -4.21 -0.90
N ILE A 69 1.54 -3.91 0.03
CA ILE A 69 2.99 -4.14 -0.11
C ILE A 69 3.36 -5.27 0.83
N VAL A 70 3.88 -6.36 0.28
CA VAL A 70 4.31 -7.53 1.04
C VAL A 70 5.82 -7.58 1.06
N PHE A 71 6.36 -7.57 2.27
CA PHE A 71 7.78 -7.74 2.55
C PHE A 71 8.08 -9.21 2.83
N PRO A 72 9.20 -9.73 2.30
CA PRO A 72 9.72 -11.03 2.68
C PRO A 72 9.87 -11.17 4.20
N ALA A 73 9.52 -12.36 4.72
CA ALA A 73 9.65 -12.69 6.13
C ALA A 73 11.07 -12.48 6.72
N ASP A 74 12.13 -12.64 5.92
CA ASP A 74 13.52 -12.44 6.35
C ASP A 74 13.88 -10.97 6.68
N LEU A 75 12.97 -10.04 6.37
CA LEU A 75 13.11 -8.62 6.64
C LEU A 75 12.16 -8.13 7.74
N SER A 76 11.25 -8.97 8.18
CA SER A 76 10.38 -8.67 9.30
C SER A 76 11.12 -8.96 10.61
N PRO A 77 11.10 -8.04 11.59
CA PRO A 77 11.70 -8.30 12.90
C PRO A 77 11.07 -9.52 13.60
N GLU A 78 9.82 -9.85 13.26
CA GLU A 78 9.05 -10.98 13.79
C GLU A 78 9.23 -12.26 12.96
N GLY A 79 10.03 -12.25 11.88
CA GLY A 79 10.26 -13.41 11.02
C GLY A 79 9.03 -13.90 10.25
N THR A 80 7.99 -13.06 10.13
CA THR A 80 6.73 -13.35 9.42
C THR A 80 6.54 -12.35 8.28
N ASP A 81 5.87 -12.75 7.20
CA ASP A 81 5.50 -11.84 6.11
C ASP A 81 4.81 -10.58 6.67
N ASN A 82 5.43 -9.42 6.45
CA ASN A 82 4.86 -8.14 6.87
C ASN A 82 4.10 -7.56 5.67
N GLU A 83 2.85 -7.17 5.87
CA GLU A 83 1.98 -6.65 4.81
C GLU A 83 1.47 -5.26 5.21
N TRP A 84 1.75 -4.28 4.36
CA TRP A 84 1.19 -2.92 4.50
C TRP A 84 0.02 -2.76 3.55
N VAL A 85 -1.13 -2.36 4.10
CA VAL A 85 -2.36 -2.12 3.33
C VAL A 85 -2.74 -0.65 3.43
N PHE A 86 -2.95 -0.01 2.30
CA PHE A 86 -3.35 1.40 2.27
C PHE A 86 -4.19 1.73 1.03
N PRO A 87 -4.86 2.90 1.01
CA PRO A 87 -5.71 3.27 -0.11
C PRO A 87 -4.91 3.37 -1.42
N ARG A 88 -5.42 2.78 -2.50
CA ARG A 88 -4.86 2.90 -3.84
C ARG A 88 -4.75 4.36 -4.30
N ALA A 89 -5.76 5.16 -3.94
CA ALA A 89 -5.77 6.60 -4.19
C ALA A 89 -4.64 7.34 -3.44
N LEU A 90 -4.21 6.84 -2.27
CA LEU A 90 -3.07 7.40 -1.54
C LEU A 90 -1.77 7.20 -2.31
N LEU A 91 -1.57 6.02 -2.91
CA LEU A 91 -0.43 5.77 -3.78
C LEU A 91 -0.42 6.72 -4.99
N GLU A 92 -1.57 6.88 -5.63
CA GLU A 92 -1.72 7.75 -6.81
C GLU A 92 -1.41 9.21 -6.49
N ALA A 93 -1.98 9.75 -5.41
CA ALA A 93 -1.71 11.11 -4.97
C ALA A 93 -0.25 11.28 -4.54
N GLY A 94 0.31 10.30 -3.81
CA GLY A 94 1.67 10.31 -3.30
C GLY A 94 2.77 10.26 -4.36
N LEU A 95 2.44 9.79 -5.57
CA LEU A 95 3.33 9.86 -6.72
C LEU A 95 3.35 11.23 -7.43
N GLN A 96 2.44 12.14 -7.05
CA GLN A 96 2.34 13.49 -7.61
C GLN A 96 2.81 14.56 -6.64
N ALA A 97 2.46 14.42 -5.35
CA ALA A 97 2.81 15.36 -4.31
C ALA A 97 2.87 14.63 -2.94
N PRO A 98 3.59 15.19 -1.95
CA PRO A 98 3.57 14.64 -0.59
C PRO A 98 2.15 14.52 -0.04
N THR A 99 1.77 13.33 0.40
CA THR A 99 0.44 13.03 0.94
C THR A 99 0.53 11.97 2.05
N GLY A 100 -0.53 11.81 2.83
CA GLY A 100 -0.58 10.80 3.90
C GLY A 100 -1.98 10.58 4.43
N THR A 101 -2.21 9.41 5.05
CA THR A 101 -3.46 9.08 5.74
C THR A 101 -3.16 8.04 6.82
N GLY A 102 -3.61 8.33 8.05
CA GLY A 102 -3.30 7.51 9.21
C GLY A 102 -1.79 7.37 9.36
N ASP A 103 -1.34 6.13 9.33
CA ASP A 103 0.04 5.73 9.58
C ASP A 103 0.94 5.79 8.34
N VAL A 104 0.36 5.98 7.15
CA VAL A 104 1.07 5.90 5.87
C VAL A 104 1.29 7.28 5.29
N ARG A 105 2.54 7.60 4.94
CA ARG A 105 2.89 8.79 4.15
C ARG A 105 3.62 8.40 2.88
N ILE A 106 3.35 9.11 1.79
CA ILE A 106 3.93 8.86 0.47
C ILE A 106 4.31 10.18 -0.17
N TRP A 107 5.53 10.27 -0.72
CA TRP A 107 5.96 11.46 -1.45
C TRP A 107 6.96 11.13 -2.56
N PRO A 108 7.00 11.93 -3.63
CA PRO A 108 8.06 11.83 -4.63
C PRO A 108 9.38 12.36 -4.05
N CYS A 109 10.48 11.69 -4.37
CA CYS A 109 11.84 12.07 -4.01
C CYS A 109 12.68 12.17 -5.30
N GLY A 110 12.78 13.39 -5.83
CA GLY A 110 13.37 13.63 -7.15
C GLY A 110 12.48 13.13 -8.29
N ARG A 111 13.09 12.79 -9.44
CA ARG A 111 12.34 12.44 -10.66
C ARG A 111 11.95 10.98 -10.77
N VAL A 112 12.68 10.10 -10.07
CA VAL A 112 12.65 8.65 -10.33
C VAL A 112 12.29 7.83 -9.10
N GLN A 113 12.33 8.40 -7.90
CA GLN A 113 12.07 7.67 -6.66
C GLN A 113 10.84 8.23 -5.94
N ALA A 114 10.11 7.35 -5.27
CA ALA A 114 9.10 7.72 -4.30
C ALA A 114 9.43 7.04 -2.97
N VAL A 115 9.08 7.69 -1.87
CA VAL A 115 9.23 7.15 -0.53
C VAL A 115 7.85 6.83 0.02
N VAL A 116 7.73 5.64 0.61
CA VAL A 116 6.59 5.19 1.40
C VAL A 116 7.08 5.01 2.83
N GLU A 117 6.45 5.72 3.74
CA GLU A 117 6.76 5.70 5.17
C GLU A 117 5.55 5.16 5.93
N PHE A 118 5.81 4.25 6.86
CA PHE A 118 4.82 3.64 7.73
C PHE A 118 5.18 3.89 9.18
N HIS A 119 4.22 4.41 9.95
CA HIS A 119 4.35 4.68 11.37
C HIS A 119 3.65 3.60 12.17
N SER A 120 4.31 3.05 13.18
CA SER A 120 3.69 2.16 14.15
C SER A 120 4.15 2.52 15.56
N PRO A 121 3.51 2.02 16.62
CA PRO A 121 3.97 2.22 17.99
C PRO A 121 5.42 1.76 18.22
N GLU A 122 5.88 0.78 17.44
CA GLU A 122 7.22 0.19 17.50
C GLU A 122 8.27 1.03 16.76
N GLY A 123 7.86 1.96 15.89
CA GLY A 123 8.77 2.86 15.18
C GLY A 123 8.30 3.28 13.80
N VAL A 124 9.23 3.77 13.00
CA VAL A 124 8.98 4.23 11.64
C VAL A 124 9.76 3.39 10.65
N ALA A 125 9.08 2.89 9.62
CA ALA A 125 9.68 2.15 8.53
C ALA A 125 9.61 2.98 7.24
N VAL A 126 10.76 3.20 6.60
CA VAL A 126 10.87 4.05 5.41
C VAL A 126 11.42 3.24 4.25
N ILE A 127 10.69 3.25 3.13
CA ILE A 127 11.01 2.43 1.96
C ILE A 127 10.94 3.26 0.69
N GLN A 128 12.00 3.17 -0.11
CA GLN A 128 12.14 3.86 -1.36
C GLN A 128 11.88 2.91 -2.55
N PHE A 129 11.10 3.39 -3.51
CA PHE A 129 10.72 2.67 -4.72
C PHE A 129 11.02 3.48 -5.98
N ASP A 130 11.24 2.78 -7.10
CA ASP A 130 11.20 3.38 -8.41
C ASP A 130 9.77 3.81 -8.80
N ILE A 131 9.58 5.07 -9.17
CA ILE A 131 8.28 5.63 -9.57
C ILE A 131 7.72 4.90 -10.80
N ALA A 132 8.54 4.51 -11.77
CA ALA A 132 8.07 3.83 -12.97
C ALA A 132 7.51 2.45 -12.64
N ALA A 133 8.09 1.75 -11.66
CA ALA A 133 7.56 0.49 -11.15
C ALA A 133 6.19 0.69 -10.47
N LEU A 134 6.05 1.65 -9.56
CA LEU A 134 4.77 1.95 -8.90
C LEU A 134 3.69 2.39 -9.90
N ARG A 135 4.04 3.24 -10.88
CA ARG A 135 3.13 3.64 -11.95
C ARG A 135 2.73 2.48 -12.85
N ARG A 136 3.65 1.55 -13.15
CA ARG A 136 3.35 0.35 -13.95
C ARG A 136 2.36 -0.54 -13.22
N PHE A 137 2.57 -0.76 -11.92
CA PHE A 137 1.64 -1.50 -11.08
C PHE A 137 0.25 -0.85 -11.11
N LEU A 138 0.14 0.45 -10.83
CA LEU A 138 -1.14 1.20 -10.88
C LEU A 138 -1.83 1.10 -12.24
N ARG A 139 -1.10 1.23 -13.36
CA ARG A 139 -1.71 1.06 -14.69
C ARG A 139 -2.33 -0.32 -14.87
N ARG A 140 -1.71 -1.37 -14.30
CA ARG A 140 -2.25 -2.73 -14.37
C ARG A 140 -3.47 -2.92 -13.48
N THR A 141 -3.59 -2.21 -12.35
CA THR A 141 -4.78 -2.27 -11.49
C THR A 141 -6.01 -1.65 -12.16
N TYR A 142 -5.82 -0.73 -13.10
CA TYR A 142 -6.90 -0.14 -13.91
C TYR A 142 -7.17 -0.88 -15.22
N ALA A 143 -6.34 -1.87 -15.60
CA ALA A 143 -6.51 -2.57 -16.86
C ALA A 143 -7.65 -3.60 -16.75
N PRO A 144 -8.60 -3.61 -17.70
CA PRO A 144 -9.63 -4.65 -17.73
C PRO A 144 -9.00 -6.02 -18.01
N ALA A 145 -9.56 -7.11 -17.45
CA ALA A 145 -9.12 -8.46 -17.82
C ALA A 145 -9.52 -8.73 -19.28
N GLY A 146 -8.58 -8.51 -20.20
CA GLY A 146 -8.85 -8.65 -21.63
C GLY A 146 -7.95 -7.85 -22.54
N ALA A 147 -7.14 -6.92 -22.01
CA ALA A 147 -6.10 -6.25 -22.80
C ALA A 147 -4.90 -7.19 -23.08
N ALA A 148 -5.15 -8.38 -23.62
CA ALA A 148 -4.13 -9.18 -24.24
C ALA A 148 -3.78 -8.51 -25.57
N THR A 149 -2.57 -7.95 -25.68
CA THR A 149 -2.00 -7.59 -26.97
C THR A 149 -1.92 -8.86 -27.80
N ARG A 150 -2.86 -9.07 -28.71
CA ARG A 150 -2.74 -10.07 -29.76
C ARG A 150 -1.60 -9.60 -30.67
N ARG A 151 -0.42 -10.22 -30.54
CA ARG A 151 0.61 -10.09 -31.58
C ARG A 151 0.11 -10.88 -32.81
N ALA A 152 0.07 -10.18 -33.94
CA ALA A 152 -0.23 -10.73 -35.25
C ALA A 152 0.88 -11.67 -35.74
#